data_AF-A0A1F8DP72-F1
#
_entry.id   AF-A0A1F8DP72-F1
#
_cell.length_a   1.000
_cell.length_b   1.000
_cell.length_c   1.000
_cell.angle_alpha   90.00
_cell.angle_beta   90.00
_cell.angle_gamma   90.00
#
_symmetry.space_group_name_H-M   'P 1'
#
loop_
_entity.id
_entity.type
_entity.pdbx_description
1 polymer ?
#
loop_
_entity_poly.entity_id
_entity_poly.type
_entity_poly.pdbx_seq_one_letter_code
_entity_poly.pdbx_strand_id
1 'polypeptide(L)'
;MIRLDISHSLESETVRVFLTLKKLEWYLSNGYTPILPKGLQKDSTLEEVTNAISAEYTPAEYEVSAQSLLEAWHHHAQTIEKLVTGPLPLKREYKIILTRYGVGGSYDTSTETIKVNIKSSPPREVVGVVLHEIVHIALEPLILKYNISHWRKERLVDLIGNTFFSEIRKPQIIREDVSIVDEKYKSLSPDIEAIIKEIAG
;
A
#
# COMPACT_ATOMS: atom_id res chain seq x y z
N MET A 1 -9.52 -15.76 9.09
CA MET A 1 -8.26 -14.98 9.13
C MET A 1 -7.60 -14.97 7.75
N ILE A 2 -7.30 -13.79 7.24
CA ILE A 2 -6.53 -13.59 6.00
C ILE A 2 -5.09 -14.08 6.20
N ARG A 3 -4.56 -14.84 5.22
CA ARG A 3 -3.18 -15.33 5.19
C ARG A 3 -2.27 -14.33 4.50
N LEU A 4 -1.09 -14.10 5.07
CA LEU A 4 -0.01 -13.34 4.44
C LEU A 4 1.08 -14.31 3.98
N ASP A 5 1.42 -14.28 2.69
CA ASP A 5 2.58 -14.97 2.12
C ASP A 5 3.72 -13.95 1.98
N ILE A 6 4.59 -13.89 2.98
CA ILE A 6 5.62 -12.85 3.09
C ILE A 6 6.92 -13.35 2.47
N SER A 7 7.49 -12.54 1.58
CA SER A 7 8.75 -12.84 0.91
C SER A 7 9.59 -11.58 0.71
N HIS A 8 10.87 -11.79 0.45
CA HIS A 8 11.80 -10.77 0.00
C HIS A 8 12.92 -11.43 -0.81
N SER A 9 13.45 -10.72 -1.79
CA SER A 9 14.60 -11.17 -2.56
C SER A 9 15.37 -10.00 -3.16
N LEU A 10 16.65 -10.22 -3.44
CA LEU A 10 17.49 -9.27 -4.16
C LEU A 10 16.87 -8.89 -5.53
N GLU A 11 16.30 -9.88 -6.22
CA GLU A 11 15.62 -9.67 -7.49
C GLU A 11 14.39 -8.76 -7.34
N SER A 12 13.55 -9.03 -6.34
CA SER A 12 12.34 -8.22 -6.08
C SER A 12 12.68 -6.76 -5.77
N GLU A 13 13.78 -6.53 -5.04
CA GLU A 13 14.29 -5.19 -4.73
C GLU A 13 14.84 -4.48 -5.97
N THR A 14 15.62 -5.20 -6.77
CA THR A 14 16.18 -4.70 -8.02
C THR A 14 15.06 -4.24 -8.95
N VAL A 15 14.04 -5.08 -9.16
CA VAL A 15 12.87 -4.75 -9.98
C VAL A 15 12.11 -3.56 -9.38
N ARG A 16 11.90 -3.54 -8.06
CA ARG A 16 11.22 -2.44 -7.37
C ARG A 16 11.92 -1.11 -7.61
N VAL A 17 13.22 -1.04 -7.40
CA VAL A 17 13.98 0.21 -7.58
C VAL A 17 14.03 0.62 -9.04
N PHE A 18 14.28 -0.31 -9.95
CA PHE A 18 14.31 0.00 -11.38
C PHE A 18 12.98 0.60 -11.85
N LEU A 19 11.85 -0.01 -11.49
CA LEU A 19 10.52 0.52 -11.81
C LEU A 19 10.22 1.85 -11.11
N THR A 20 10.74 2.05 -9.90
CA THR A 20 10.60 3.30 -9.16
C THR A 20 11.32 4.44 -9.87
N LEU A 21 12.54 4.21 -10.35
CA LEU A 21 13.31 5.19 -11.11
C LEU A 21 12.60 5.59 -12.42
N LYS A 22 12.01 4.62 -13.14
CA LYS A 22 11.21 4.92 -14.35
C LYS A 22 9.96 5.75 -14.08
N LYS A 23 9.42 5.72 -12.87
CA LYS A 23 8.25 6.49 -12.44
C LYS A 23 8.61 7.67 -11.54
N LEU A 24 9.89 8.02 -11.42
CA LEU A 24 10.36 8.99 -10.42
C LEU A 24 9.68 10.36 -10.60
N GLU A 25 9.59 10.86 -11.83
CA GLU A 25 8.94 12.14 -12.13
C GLU A 25 7.45 12.14 -11.76
N TRP A 26 6.75 11.02 -11.99
CA TRP A 26 5.36 10.86 -11.58
C TRP A 26 5.21 10.90 -10.06
N TYR A 27 6.07 10.17 -9.33
CA TYR A 27 6.05 10.17 -7.87
C TYR A 27 6.27 11.58 -7.30
N LEU A 28 7.29 12.29 -7.79
CA LEU A 28 7.61 13.64 -7.33
C LEU A 28 6.48 14.62 -7.63
N SER A 29 5.88 14.55 -8.82
CA SER A 29 4.76 15.42 -9.23
C SER A 29 3.50 15.18 -8.39
N ASN A 30 3.28 13.95 -7.93
CA ASN A 30 2.20 13.59 -7.01
C ASN A 30 2.59 13.72 -5.53
N GLY A 31 3.80 14.21 -5.26
CA GLY A 31 4.22 14.53 -3.91
C GLY A 31 4.81 13.40 -3.08
N TYR A 32 5.04 12.26 -3.70
CA TYR A 32 5.73 11.15 -3.08
C TYR A 32 7.23 11.41 -3.10
N THR A 33 7.90 11.00 -2.01
CA THR A 33 9.36 11.03 -1.88
C THR A 33 9.87 9.60 -1.74
N PRO A 34 10.00 8.85 -2.86
CA PRO A 34 10.43 7.46 -2.80
C PRO A 34 11.85 7.34 -2.24
N ILE A 35 12.08 6.32 -1.41
CA ILE A 35 13.41 5.99 -0.89
C ILE A 35 14.19 5.27 -1.99
N LEU A 36 15.41 5.71 -2.29
CA LEU A 36 16.26 5.11 -3.32
C LEU A 36 17.60 4.65 -2.72
N PRO A 37 18.26 3.62 -3.28
CA PRO A 37 19.63 3.26 -2.94
C PRO A 37 20.60 4.41 -3.20
N LYS A 38 21.76 4.39 -2.53
CA LYS A 38 22.77 5.44 -2.69
C LYS A 38 23.35 5.42 -4.10
N GLY A 39 23.53 6.61 -4.67
CA GLY A 39 24.25 6.80 -5.94
C GLY A 39 23.46 6.52 -7.21
N LEU A 40 22.18 6.15 -7.13
CA LEU A 40 21.33 5.93 -8.31
C LEU A 40 20.67 7.21 -8.80
N GLN A 41 20.46 7.27 -10.12
CA GLN A 41 19.81 8.37 -10.83
C GLN A 41 18.65 7.82 -11.70
N LYS A 42 17.80 8.70 -12.22
CA LYS A 42 16.58 8.33 -12.95
C LYS A 42 16.84 7.45 -14.18
N ASP A 43 18.00 7.61 -14.78
CA ASP A 43 18.49 6.95 -15.98
C ASP A 43 19.44 5.77 -15.69
N SER A 44 19.68 5.43 -14.41
CA SER A 44 20.46 4.26 -14.05
C SER A 44 19.93 2.98 -14.71
N THR A 45 20.87 2.19 -15.20
CA THR A 45 20.65 0.90 -15.84
C THR A 45 20.24 -0.16 -14.82
N LEU A 46 19.65 -1.27 -15.31
CA LEU A 46 19.30 -2.40 -14.44
C LEU A 46 20.54 -2.99 -13.75
N GLU A 47 21.69 -3.01 -14.43
CA GLU A 47 22.95 -3.50 -13.87
C GLU A 47 23.44 -2.60 -12.72
N GLU A 48 23.44 -1.27 -12.91
CA GLU A 48 23.80 -0.31 -11.84
C GLU A 48 22.86 -0.44 -10.64
N VAL A 49 21.55 -0.59 -10.87
CA VAL A 49 20.57 -0.84 -9.81
C VAL A 49 20.91 -2.14 -9.08
N THR A 50 21.14 -3.24 -9.81
CA THR A 50 21.46 -4.55 -9.22
C THR A 50 22.70 -4.47 -8.33
N ASN A 51 23.74 -3.79 -8.80
CA ASN A 51 25.00 -3.62 -8.06
C ASN A 51 24.79 -2.78 -6.79
N ALA A 52 24.05 -1.67 -6.87
CA ALA A 52 23.75 -0.82 -5.72
C ALA A 52 22.91 -1.57 -4.66
N ILE A 53 21.89 -2.32 -5.09
CA ILE A 53 21.07 -3.12 -4.18
C ILE A 53 21.90 -4.24 -3.54
N SER A 54 22.70 -4.95 -4.33
CA SER A 54 23.53 -6.06 -3.83
C SER A 54 24.50 -5.62 -2.73
N ALA A 55 25.00 -4.38 -2.82
CA ALA A 55 25.87 -3.80 -1.80
C ALA A 55 25.15 -3.44 -0.49
N GLU A 56 23.84 -3.17 -0.53
CA GLU A 56 23.04 -2.73 0.63
C GLU A 56 22.10 -3.81 1.19
N TYR A 57 21.88 -4.91 0.45
CA TYR A 57 20.88 -5.94 0.75
C TYR A 57 21.35 -6.89 1.86
N THR A 58 20.66 -6.81 3.00
CA THR A 58 20.91 -7.66 4.15
C THR A 58 19.68 -8.50 4.46
N PRO A 59 19.62 -9.80 4.10
CA PRO A 59 18.44 -10.65 4.30
C PRO A 59 17.88 -10.59 5.74
N ALA A 60 18.77 -10.60 6.74
CA ALA A 60 18.38 -10.59 8.14
C ALA A 60 17.49 -9.38 8.54
N GLU A 61 17.66 -8.21 7.91
CA GLU A 61 16.79 -7.05 8.20
C GLU A 61 15.34 -7.28 7.76
N TYR A 62 15.15 -7.98 6.64
CA TYR A 62 13.83 -8.30 6.11
C TYR A 62 13.17 -9.39 6.95
N GLU A 63 13.91 -10.39 7.41
CA GLU A 63 13.39 -11.45 8.28
C GLU A 63 12.86 -10.89 9.60
N VAL A 64 13.62 -9.97 10.24
CA VAL A 64 13.17 -9.26 11.44
C VAL A 64 11.88 -8.47 11.17
N SER A 65 11.80 -7.83 10.00
CA SER A 65 10.63 -7.04 9.60
C SER A 65 9.42 -7.94 9.28
N ALA A 66 9.64 -9.10 8.67
CA ALA A 66 8.63 -10.10 8.39
C ALA A 66 8.03 -10.67 9.68
N GLN A 67 8.89 -11.02 10.65
CA GLN A 67 8.45 -11.46 11.96
C GLN A 67 7.66 -10.37 12.69
N SER A 68 8.15 -9.13 12.69
CA SER A 68 7.46 -8.00 13.32
C SER A 68 6.08 -7.74 12.69
N LEU A 69 5.99 -7.84 11.35
CA LEU A 69 4.73 -7.73 10.64
C LEU A 69 3.77 -8.87 11.02
N LEU A 70 4.24 -10.11 11.10
CA LEU A 70 3.41 -11.25 11.52
C LEU A 70 2.92 -11.07 12.95
N GLU A 71 3.79 -10.68 13.88
CA GLU A 71 3.39 -10.42 15.28
C GLU A 71 2.32 -9.34 15.36
N ALA A 72 2.51 -8.22 14.64
CA ALA A 72 1.51 -7.15 14.56
C ALA A 72 0.20 -7.63 13.91
N TRP A 73 0.28 -8.44 12.85
CA TRP A 73 -0.88 -9.03 12.18
C TRP A 73 -1.72 -9.88 13.13
N HIS A 74 -1.08 -10.75 13.92
CA HIS A 74 -1.77 -11.55 14.93
C HIS A 74 -2.31 -10.70 16.08
N HIS A 75 -1.54 -9.69 16.52
CA HIS A 75 -1.97 -8.76 17.55
C HIS A 75 -3.27 -8.03 17.16
N HIS A 76 -3.42 -7.67 15.89
CA HIS A 76 -4.59 -6.98 15.35
C HIS A 76 -5.66 -7.91 14.75
N ALA A 77 -5.62 -9.22 15.03
CA ALA A 77 -6.53 -10.20 14.41
C ALA A 77 -8.02 -9.84 14.56
N GLN A 78 -8.44 -9.28 15.70
CA GLN A 78 -9.84 -8.85 15.89
C GLN A 78 -10.23 -7.67 14.99
N THR A 79 -9.34 -6.69 14.83
CA THR A 79 -9.54 -5.55 13.92
C THR A 79 -9.61 -6.03 12.46
N ILE A 80 -8.73 -6.97 12.09
CA ILE A 80 -8.72 -7.58 10.76
C ILE A 80 -10.01 -8.36 10.50
N GLU A 81 -10.51 -9.10 11.49
CA GLU A 81 -11.76 -9.87 11.35
C GLU A 81 -12.99 -8.96 11.17
N LYS A 82 -13.00 -7.77 11.79
CA LYS A 82 -14.05 -6.76 11.52
C LYS A 82 -14.01 -6.27 10.07
N LEU A 83 -12.82 -6.07 9.51
CA LEU A 83 -12.67 -5.70 8.10
C LEU A 83 -13.16 -6.82 7.18
N VAL A 84 -12.83 -8.08 7.51
CA VAL A 84 -13.25 -9.29 6.76
C VAL A 84 -14.76 -9.49 6.76
N THR A 85 -15.42 -9.21 7.87
CA THR A 85 -16.89 -9.32 7.99
C THR A 85 -17.62 -8.07 7.49
N GLY A 86 -16.88 -7.04 7.07
CA GLY A 86 -17.40 -5.81 6.51
C GLY A 86 -17.88 -5.93 5.05
N PRO A 87 -18.22 -4.79 4.40
CA PRO A 87 -18.81 -4.77 3.07
C PRO A 87 -17.80 -4.99 1.93
N LEU A 88 -16.51 -5.15 2.23
CA LEU A 88 -15.46 -5.22 1.22
C LEU A 88 -15.23 -6.66 0.74
N PRO A 89 -15.06 -6.87 -0.58
CA PRO A 89 -14.80 -8.20 -1.15
C PRO A 89 -13.32 -8.61 -0.97
N LEU A 90 -12.89 -8.84 0.27
CA LEU A 90 -11.50 -9.19 0.56
C LEU A 90 -11.14 -10.62 0.12
N LYS A 91 -9.90 -10.80 -0.34
CA LYS A 91 -9.31 -12.11 -0.59
C LYS A 91 -8.87 -12.78 0.71
N ARG A 92 -8.75 -14.10 0.67
CA ARG A 92 -8.28 -14.92 1.80
C ARG A 92 -6.77 -14.91 1.96
N GLU A 93 -6.04 -14.53 0.93
CA GLU A 93 -4.58 -14.55 0.90
C GLU A 93 -4.04 -13.37 0.09
N TYR A 94 -2.94 -12.79 0.57
CA TYR A 94 -2.18 -11.76 -0.13
C TYR A 94 -0.69 -12.07 -0.07
N LYS A 95 0.00 -11.80 -1.17
CA LYS A 95 1.46 -11.90 -1.26
C LYS A 95 2.06 -10.60 -0.78
N ILE A 96 2.93 -10.66 0.22
CA ILE A 96 3.60 -9.48 0.75
C ILE A 96 5.07 -9.55 0.33
N ILE A 97 5.52 -8.56 -0.42
CA ILE A 97 6.93 -8.40 -0.79
C ILE A 97 7.49 -7.25 0.03
N LEU A 98 8.44 -7.55 0.91
CA LEU A 98 9.13 -6.53 1.69
C LEU A 98 10.21 -5.86 0.84
N THR A 99 10.29 -4.53 0.95
CA THR A 99 11.31 -3.71 0.28
C THR A 99 11.83 -2.63 1.24
N ARG A 100 13.03 -2.11 1.01
CA ARG A 100 13.60 -0.93 1.67
C ARG A 100 13.41 0.34 0.83
N TYR A 101 12.91 0.21 -0.39
CA TYR A 101 12.93 1.26 -1.41
C TYR A 101 11.56 1.53 -2.05
N GLY A 102 11.44 2.68 -2.70
CA GLY A 102 10.20 3.22 -3.25
C GLY A 102 9.34 3.91 -2.18
N VAL A 103 8.04 4.01 -2.47
CA VAL A 103 7.03 4.60 -1.57
C VAL A 103 6.63 3.62 -0.45
N GLY A 104 5.83 4.10 0.52
CA GLY A 104 5.50 3.34 1.72
C GLY A 104 4.80 2.01 1.47
N GLY A 105 3.82 1.99 0.58
CA GLY A 105 3.11 0.80 0.14
C GLY A 105 2.73 0.92 -1.34
N SER A 106 2.49 -0.21 -1.98
CA SER A 106 1.88 -0.27 -3.31
C SER A 106 1.32 -1.67 -3.55
N TYR A 107 0.35 -1.79 -4.43
CA TYR A 107 -0.35 -3.03 -4.72
C TYR A 107 -0.34 -3.39 -6.21
N ASP A 108 -0.61 -4.66 -6.48
CA ASP A 108 -0.88 -5.22 -7.80
C ASP A 108 -2.07 -6.17 -7.69
N THR A 109 -3.21 -5.74 -8.23
CA THR A 109 -4.48 -6.48 -8.18
C THR A 109 -4.52 -7.72 -9.07
N SER A 110 -3.63 -7.82 -10.06
CA SER A 110 -3.58 -8.99 -10.93
C SER A 110 -2.98 -10.21 -10.23
N THR A 111 -2.15 -9.97 -9.21
CA THR A 111 -1.41 -11.00 -8.49
C THR A 111 -1.70 -11.03 -6.98
N GLU A 112 -2.55 -10.13 -6.49
CA GLU A 112 -2.82 -9.90 -5.07
C GLU A 112 -1.54 -9.65 -4.27
N THR A 113 -0.60 -8.93 -4.90
CA THR A 113 0.71 -8.64 -4.35
C THR A 113 0.75 -7.24 -3.77
N ILE A 114 1.20 -7.13 -2.53
CA ILE A 114 1.43 -5.88 -1.82
C ILE A 114 2.93 -5.75 -1.60
N LYS A 115 3.53 -4.65 -2.07
CA LYS A 115 4.92 -4.29 -1.79
C LYS A 115 4.95 -3.26 -0.68
N VAL A 116 5.64 -3.55 0.43
CA VAL A 116 5.68 -2.66 1.60
C VAL A 116 7.11 -2.24 1.92
N ASN A 117 7.30 -0.93 2.08
CA ASN A 117 8.59 -0.36 2.42
C ASN A 117 8.83 -0.36 3.94
N ILE A 118 9.72 -1.24 4.40
CA ILE A 118 10.06 -1.44 5.82
C ILE A 118 10.88 -0.30 6.44
N LYS A 119 11.39 0.65 5.64
CA LYS A 119 12.09 1.85 6.11
C LYS A 119 11.19 3.09 6.15
N SER A 120 10.02 3.03 5.51
CA SER A 120 9.09 4.16 5.41
C SER A 120 8.22 4.37 6.65
N SER A 121 8.13 3.36 7.52
CA SER A 121 7.29 3.36 8.71
C SER A 121 7.94 2.52 9.81
N PRO A 122 7.68 2.81 11.10
CA PRO A 122 8.10 1.93 12.18
C PRO A 122 7.57 0.50 11.96
N PRO A 123 8.31 -0.55 12.37
CA PRO A 123 7.92 -1.95 12.11
C PRO A 123 6.48 -2.31 12.53
N ARG A 124 6.02 -1.77 13.66
CA ARG A 124 4.65 -1.97 14.17
C ARG A 124 3.54 -1.29 13.35
N GLU A 125 3.89 -0.33 12.51
CA GLU A 125 2.94 0.44 11.67
C GLU A 125 2.86 -0.12 10.24
N VAL A 126 3.79 -1.02 9.87
CA VAL A 126 3.82 -1.74 8.58
C VAL A 126 2.52 -2.50 8.34
N VAL A 127 1.91 -3.08 9.38
CA VAL A 127 0.59 -3.74 9.30
C VAL A 127 -0.50 -2.78 8.82
N GLY A 128 -0.45 -1.51 9.24
CA GLY A 128 -1.38 -0.48 8.80
C GLY A 128 -1.24 -0.18 7.31
N VAL A 129 0.00 -0.20 6.80
CA VAL A 129 0.27 -0.09 5.36
C VAL A 129 -0.30 -1.30 4.62
N VAL A 130 -0.07 -2.53 5.09
CA VAL A 130 -0.65 -3.73 4.47
C VAL A 130 -2.18 -3.65 4.42
N LEU A 131 -2.84 -3.23 5.50
CA LEU A 131 -4.30 -3.07 5.53
C LEU A 131 -4.80 -2.01 4.55
N HIS A 132 -4.09 -0.88 4.45
CA HIS A 132 -4.38 0.15 3.45
C HIS A 132 -4.34 -0.40 2.03
N GLU A 133 -3.28 -1.14 1.69
CA GLU A 133 -3.12 -1.73 0.36
C GLU A 133 -4.14 -2.86 0.08
N ILE A 134 -4.56 -3.62 1.11
CA ILE A 134 -5.66 -4.60 0.98
C ILE A 134 -6.98 -3.91 0.61
N VAL A 135 -7.29 -2.77 1.24
CA VAL A 135 -8.50 -2.00 0.92
C VAL A 135 -8.42 -1.48 -0.52
N HIS A 136 -7.26 -0.97 -0.96
CA HIS A 136 -7.06 -0.59 -2.36
C HIS A 136 -7.38 -1.74 -3.32
N ILE A 137 -6.81 -2.93 -3.09
CA ILE A 137 -7.07 -4.12 -3.91
C ILE A 137 -8.57 -4.44 -3.98
N ALA A 138 -9.26 -4.39 -2.85
CA ALA A 138 -10.69 -4.72 -2.78
C ALA A 138 -11.58 -3.72 -3.54
N LEU A 139 -11.15 -2.45 -3.62
CA LEU A 139 -11.89 -1.38 -4.29
C LEU A 139 -11.55 -1.25 -5.77
N GLU A 140 -10.36 -1.66 -6.20
CA GLU A 140 -9.84 -1.43 -7.55
C GLU A 140 -10.85 -1.77 -8.68
N PRO A 141 -11.61 -2.88 -8.65
CA PRO A 141 -12.59 -3.16 -9.70
C PRO A 141 -13.64 -2.06 -9.86
N LEU A 142 -14.08 -1.46 -8.75
CA LEU A 142 -15.04 -0.36 -8.74
C LEU A 142 -14.37 0.97 -9.12
N ILE A 143 -13.16 1.21 -8.64
CA ILE A 143 -12.36 2.39 -9.01
C ILE A 143 -12.16 2.46 -10.53
N LEU A 144 -11.80 1.34 -11.16
CA LEU A 144 -11.63 1.25 -12.61
C LEU A 144 -12.96 1.37 -13.35
N LYS A 145 -14.01 0.70 -12.87
CA LYS A 145 -15.36 0.74 -13.46
C LYS A 145 -15.93 2.17 -13.52
N TYR A 146 -15.69 2.97 -12.48
CA TYR A 146 -16.25 4.32 -12.34
C TYR A 146 -15.23 5.44 -12.59
N ASN A 147 -14.02 5.10 -13.05
CA ASN A 147 -12.94 6.04 -13.36
C ASN A 147 -12.64 7.04 -12.22
N ILE A 148 -12.48 6.54 -11.00
CA ILE A 148 -12.27 7.40 -9.83
C ILE A 148 -10.85 7.98 -9.85
N SER A 149 -10.74 9.30 -9.67
CA SER A 149 -9.44 9.98 -9.62
C SER A 149 -8.59 9.53 -8.42
N HIS A 150 -7.26 9.69 -8.55
CA HIS A 150 -6.28 9.22 -7.57
C HIS A 150 -6.58 9.72 -6.15
N TRP A 151 -6.78 11.01 -5.94
CA TRP A 151 -7.01 11.56 -4.60
C TRP A 151 -8.38 11.19 -4.01
N ARG A 152 -9.41 11.03 -4.84
CA ARG A 152 -10.71 10.54 -4.38
C ARG A 152 -10.62 9.08 -3.91
N LYS A 153 -9.88 8.25 -4.65
CA LYS A 153 -9.57 6.87 -4.28
C LYS A 153 -8.82 6.81 -2.95
N GLU A 154 -7.71 7.53 -2.84
CA GLU A 154 -6.89 7.58 -1.62
C GLU A 154 -7.70 8.05 -0.41
N ARG A 155 -8.57 9.05 -0.58
CA ARG A 155 -9.45 9.52 0.50
C ARG A 155 -10.47 8.46 0.91
N LEU A 156 -11.11 7.78 -0.04
CA LEU A 156 -12.08 6.74 0.27
C LEU A 156 -11.43 5.59 1.06
N VAL A 157 -10.23 5.18 0.67
CA VAL A 157 -9.45 4.15 1.36
C VAL A 157 -9.12 4.58 2.79
N ASP A 158 -8.71 5.84 2.99
CA ASP A 158 -8.45 6.37 4.34
C ASP A 158 -9.72 6.43 5.21
N LEU A 159 -10.88 6.75 4.65
CA LEU A 159 -12.15 6.78 5.41
C LEU A 159 -12.59 5.38 5.84
N ILE A 160 -12.44 4.40 4.96
CA ILE A 160 -12.62 2.99 5.29
C ILE A 160 -11.62 2.58 6.37
N GLY A 161 -10.35 2.93 6.21
CA GLY A 161 -9.32 2.65 7.21
C GLY A 161 -9.62 3.26 8.57
N ASN A 162 -10.11 4.49 8.63
CA ASN A 162 -10.55 5.11 9.87
C ASN A 162 -11.75 4.39 10.50
N THR A 163 -12.63 3.80 9.70
CA THR A 163 -13.79 3.07 10.22
C THR A 163 -13.39 1.75 10.86
N PHE A 164 -12.38 1.07 10.30
CA PHE A 164 -12.02 -0.28 10.73
C PHE A 164 -10.76 -0.35 11.60
N PHE A 165 -9.74 0.47 11.33
CA PHE A 165 -8.39 0.34 11.89
C PHE A 165 -7.70 1.70 12.17
N SER A 166 -8.46 2.72 12.62
CA SER A 166 -7.95 4.06 12.95
C SER A 166 -6.83 4.07 14.00
N GLU A 167 -6.78 3.06 14.86
CA GLU A 167 -5.76 2.88 15.89
C GLU A 167 -4.41 2.39 15.32
N ILE A 168 -4.43 1.81 14.11
CA ILE A 168 -3.27 1.19 13.47
C ILE A 168 -2.58 2.17 12.52
N ARG A 169 -3.36 2.95 11.76
CA ARG A 169 -2.83 3.84 10.72
C ARG A 169 -3.54 5.18 10.73
N LYS A 170 -2.74 6.25 10.60
CA LYS A 170 -3.25 7.61 10.37
C LYS A 170 -3.52 7.86 8.89
N PRO A 171 -4.57 8.63 8.54
CA PRO A 171 -4.83 9.05 7.17
C PRO A 171 -3.65 9.78 6.53
N GLN A 172 -3.56 9.71 5.20
CA GLN A 172 -2.57 10.47 4.47
C GLN A 172 -2.99 11.94 4.32
N ILE A 173 -2.02 12.79 3.99
CA ILE A 173 -2.30 14.21 3.68
C ILE A 173 -2.85 14.28 2.26
N ILE A 174 -4.09 14.75 2.13
CA ILE A 174 -4.73 14.95 0.82
C ILE A 174 -4.35 16.31 0.24
N ARG A 175 -4.07 16.33 -1.07
CA ARG A 175 -3.58 17.52 -1.79
C ARG A 175 -4.62 18.23 -2.66
N GLU A 176 -5.79 17.63 -2.81
CA GLU A 176 -6.90 18.16 -3.61
C GLU A 176 -8.18 18.25 -2.77
N ASP A 177 -9.16 19.01 -3.26
CA ASP A 177 -10.48 19.02 -2.63
C ASP A 177 -11.19 17.69 -2.88
N VAL A 178 -11.31 16.91 -1.82
CA VAL A 178 -12.00 15.60 -1.77
C VAL A 178 -13.23 15.64 -0.88
N SER A 179 -13.76 16.83 -0.57
CA SER A 179 -14.91 17.02 0.32
C SER A 179 -16.14 16.21 -0.11
N ILE A 180 -16.34 16.02 -1.41
CA ILE A 180 -17.39 15.14 -1.95
C ILE A 180 -17.26 13.69 -1.42
N VAL A 181 -16.04 13.18 -1.28
CA VAL A 181 -15.81 11.82 -0.75
C VAL A 181 -16.22 11.73 0.70
N ASP A 182 -15.87 12.73 1.51
CA ASP A 182 -16.27 12.80 2.92
C ASP A 182 -17.79 12.87 3.08
N GLU A 183 -18.45 13.73 2.29
CA GLU A 183 -19.91 13.88 2.29
C GLU A 183 -20.60 12.56 1.94
N LYS A 184 -20.22 11.94 0.81
CA LYS A 184 -20.88 10.73 0.32
C LYS A 184 -20.59 9.52 1.21
N TYR A 185 -19.39 9.41 1.74
CA TYR A 185 -19.07 8.37 2.72
C TYR A 185 -19.97 8.47 3.96
N LYS A 186 -20.16 9.68 4.50
CA LYS A 186 -21.03 9.91 5.66
C LYS A 186 -22.50 9.56 5.38
N SER A 187 -23.01 9.85 4.19
CA SER A 187 -24.43 9.64 3.86
C SER A 187 -24.77 8.22 3.39
N LEU A 188 -23.82 7.51 2.78
CA LEU A 188 -24.09 6.25 2.07
C LEU A 188 -23.39 5.03 2.67
N SER A 189 -22.46 5.19 3.62
CA SER A 189 -21.82 4.06 4.29
C SER A 189 -22.86 3.18 5.02
N PRO A 190 -22.76 1.84 4.93
CA PRO A 190 -21.64 1.05 4.39
C PRO A 190 -21.76 0.64 2.90
N ASP A 191 -22.65 1.24 2.10
CA ASP A 191 -22.79 0.90 0.67
C ASP A 191 -21.66 1.50 -0.18
N ILE A 192 -20.57 0.74 -0.31
CA ILE A 192 -19.35 1.16 -1.01
C ILE A 192 -19.60 1.43 -2.50
N GLU A 193 -20.43 0.64 -3.18
CA GLU A 193 -20.70 0.88 -4.60
C GLU A 193 -21.54 2.16 -4.80
N ALA A 194 -22.50 2.42 -3.92
CA ALA A 194 -23.24 3.70 -3.95
C ALA A 194 -22.32 4.90 -3.70
N ILE A 195 -21.41 4.81 -2.71
CA ILE A 195 -20.40 5.87 -2.48
C ILE A 195 -19.57 6.11 -3.75
N ILE A 196 -19.02 5.04 -4.35
CA ILE A 196 -18.15 5.16 -5.52
C ILE A 196 -18.88 5.77 -6.72
N LYS A 197 -20.14 5.38 -6.97
CA LYS A 197 -20.97 5.98 -8.03
C LYS A 197 -21.11 7.50 -7.89
N GLU A 198 -21.29 7.98 -6.67
CA GLU A 198 -21.54 9.40 -6.39
C GLU A 198 -20.27 10.26 -6.37
N ILE A 199 -19.10 9.65 -6.15
CA ILE A 199 -17.80 10.33 -6.22
C ILE A 199 -17.12 10.18 -7.59
N ALA A 200 -17.78 9.53 -8.54
CA ALA A 200 -17.32 9.44 -9.92
C ALA A 200 -17.28 10.83 -10.56
N GLY A 201 -16.24 11.11 -11.33
CA GLY A 201 -16.04 12.39 -12.01
C GLY A 201 -14.83 12.33 -12.91
#